data_AF-A0A3M4VMS5-F1
#
_entry.id   AF-A0A3M4VMS5-F1
#
_cell.length_a   1.000
_cell.length_b   1.000
_cell.length_c   1.000
_cell.angle_alpha   90.00
_cell.angle_beta   90.00
_cell.angle_gamma   90.00
#
_symmetry.space_group_name_H-M   'P 1'
#
loop_
_entity.id
_entity.type
_entity.pdbx_description
1 polymer ?
#
loop_
_entity_poly.entity_id
_entity_poly.type
_entity_poly.pdbx_seq_one_letter_code
_entity_poly.pdbx_strand_id
1 'polypeptide(L)'
;MRFDRENDHDANVVHQQNTAHGGLTDFTRPPGFEQLEERLTYTARLAPAQTFSININPLVAAASDLLAQVVELAGSASAEAGELHALNRRLVRYIKLFEARARQDGIENDQLLAARYVLCTVLDETVLTTPWGGEWSTMSLLSHFHQETFGGEKFFQLLERLSSNPARHLSMLELMYLCLSLGFEGKYRVMKRGNIELEGIRDGLYRQIRQLRGDVCAELSPHWHGLQTQQGSTVRTAPWWLIGLFTFVSLAAMYSGFAWVLAEQRETVLKPYRQVHSEVLKSSVVNRDMQ
;
A
#
# COMPACT_ATOMS: atom_id res chain seq x y z
N MET A 1 -5.55 -35.91 -85.03
CA MET A 1 -6.47 -36.89 -84.41
C MET A 1 -7.39 -36.10 -83.48
N ARG A 2 -8.73 -36.13 -83.53
CA ARG A 2 -9.73 -37.24 -83.57
C ARG A 2 -10.08 -37.73 -82.15
N PHE A 3 -11.23 -37.26 -81.61
CA PHE A 3 -12.19 -37.83 -80.62
C PHE A 3 -11.62 -38.52 -79.34
N ASP A 4 -12.23 -38.64 -78.15
CA ASP A 4 -13.55 -38.36 -77.53
C ASP A 4 -13.33 -38.46 -75.97
N ARG A 5 -14.18 -38.14 -74.99
CA ARG A 5 -15.57 -37.61 -74.80
C ARG A 5 -15.59 -36.77 -73.48
N GLU A 6 -16.51 -35.83 -73.19
CA GLU A 6 -17.95 -35.89 -72.83
C GLU A 6 -18.31 -36.75 -71.59
N ASN A 7 -18.66 -36.09 -70.47
CA ASN A 7 -19.98 -36.24 -69.82
C ASN A 7 -20.30 -35.00 -68.95
N ASP A 8 -21.58 -34.81 -68.61
CA ASP A 8 -22.14 -33.59 -68.03
C ASP A 8 -23.20 -33.92 -66.93
N HIS A 9 -23.97 -32.92 -66.49
CA HIS A 9 -25.22 -32.95 -65.70
C HIS A 9 -25.14 -32.94 -64.16
N ASP A 10 -25.38 -31.72 -63.65
CA ASP A 10 -26.52 -31.35 -62.79
C ASP A 10 -26.65 -31.79 -61.32
N ALA A 11 -27.12 -30.81 -60.54
CA ALA A 11 -27.56 -30.95 -59.16
C ALA A 11 -28.97 -31.56 -59.07
N ASN A 12 -29.30 -32.16 -57.93
CA ASN A 12 -30.66 -32.63 -57.65
C ASN A 12 -31.10 -32.24 -56.23
N VAL A 13 -32.34 -31.75 -56.11
CA VAL A 13 -32.87 -31.14 -54.88
C VAL A 13 -33.68 -32.17 -54.10
N VAL A 14 -33.29 -32.42 -52.84
CA VAL A 14 -34.03 -33.33 -51.96
C VAL A 14 -35.11 -32.57 -51.20
N HIS A 15 -36.35 -32.62 -51.70
CA HIS A 15 -37.54 -32.42 -50.88
C HIS A 15 -37.88 -33.72 -50.14
N GLN A 16 -38.12 -33.65 -48.83
CA GLN A 16 -38.83 -34.71 -48.11
C GLN A 16 -39.75 -34.11 -47.05
N GLN A 17 -41.05 -34.39 -47.17
CA GLN A 17 -42.09 -33.79 -46.34
C GLN A 17 -43.31 -34.72 -46.26
N ASN A 18 -43.52 -35.37 -45.11
CA ASN A 18 -44.81 -35.82 -44.55
C ASN A 18 -44.57 -36.54 -43.21
N THR A 19 -44.97 -35.97 -42.06
CA THR A 19 -46.29 -36.10 -41.39
C THR A 19 -46.61 -37.48 -40.79
N ALA A 20 -46.69 -37.55 -39.45
CA ALA A 20 -47.81 -38.14 -38.72
C ALA A 20 -47.82 -37.70 -37.24
N HIS A 21 -49.01 -37.66 -36.65
CA HIS A 21 -49.32 -37.05 -35.35
C HIS A 21 -48.70 -37.74 -34.12
N GLY A 22 -48.22 -36.92 -33.16
CA GLY A 22 -48.04 -37.26 -31.75
C GLY A 22 -48.90 -36.32 -30.89
N GLY A 23 -49.34 -36.77 -29.70
CA GLY A 23 -50.38 -36.08 -28.92
C GLY A 23 -49.93 -34.79 -28.22
N LEU A 24 -50.88 -33.86 -28.01
CA LEU A 24 -50.63 -32.52 -27.43
C LEU A 24 -50.41 -32.52 -25.89
N THR A 25 -50.22 -33.68 -25.27
CA THR A 25 -50.18 -33.87 -23.82
C THR A 25 -49.19 -34.97 -23.39
N ASP A 26 -47.94 -34.91 -23.87
CA ASP A 26 -46.83 -35.60 -23.17
C ASP A 26 -46.13 -34.61 -22.23
N PHE A 27 -46.72 -34.45 -21.04
CA PHE A 27 -46.04 -33.80 -19.93
C PHE A 27 -44.92 -34.72 -19.44
N THR A 28 -43.77 -34.64 -20.11
CA THR A 28 -42.51 -35.18 -19.59
C THR A 28 -42.35 -34.71 -18.15
N ARG A 29 -42.35 -35.71 -17.24
CA ARG A 29 -42.36 -35.55 -15.78
C ARG A 29 -41.39 -34.42 -15.37
N PRO A 30 -41.80 -33.44 -14.54
CA PRO A 30 -40.90 -32.39 -14.12
C PRO A 30 -39.63 -33.03 -13.54
N PRO A 31 -38.42 -32.54 -13.93
CA PRO A 31 -37.18 -33.12 -13.45
C PRO A 31 -37.20 -33.15 -11.93
N GLY A 32 -36.75 -34.27 -11.36
CA GLY A 32 -36.78 -34.45 -9.91
C GLY A 32 -36.05 -33.30 -9.21
N PHE A 33 -36.49 -32.93 -8.00
CA PHE A 33 -35.90 -31.80 -7.26
C PHE A 33 -34.38 -31.93 -7.18
N GLU A 34 -33.87 -33.16 -6.98
CA GLU A 34 -32.45 -33.52 -7.03
C GLU A 34 -31.74 -33.13 -8.35
N GLN A 35 -32.37 -33.30 -9.52
CA GLN A 35 -31.77 -32.88 -10.81
C GLN A 35 -31.76 -31.36 -10.98
N LEU A 36 -32.72 -30.66 -10.38
CA LEU A 36 -32.71 -29.20 -10.34
C LEU A 36 -31.66 -28.71 -9.34
N GLU A 37 -31.53 -29.32 -8.16
CA GLU A 37 -30.50 -29.02 -7.16
C GLU A 37 -29.10 -29.33 -7.65
N GLU A 38 -28.89 -30.47 -8.33
CA GLU A 38 -27.60 -30.84 -8.93
C GLU A 38 -27.22 -29.87 -10.06
N ARG A 39 -28.17 -29.51 -10.94
CA ARG A 39 -27.93 -28.48 -11.96
C ARG A 39 -27.70 -27.10 -11.36
N LEU A 40 -28.45 -26.70 -10.33
CA LEU A 40 -28.24 -25.42 -9.64
C LEU A 40 -26.89 -25.39 -8.92
N THR A 41 -26.46 -26.50 -8.31
CA THR A 41 -25.13 -26.64 -7.69
C THR A 41 -24.01 -26.58 -8.74
N TYR A 42 -24.21 -27.22 -9.89
CA TYR A 42 -23.30 -27.18 -11.04
C TYR A 42 -23.21 -25.77 -11.64
N THR A 43 -24.34 -25.09 -11.87
CA THR A 43 -24.36 -23.70 -12.36
C THR A 43 -23.93 -22.69 -11.30
N ALA A 44 -24.05 -22.97 -10.01
CA ALA A 44 -23.48 -22.11 -8.96
C ALA A 44 -21.95 -22.24 -8.90
N ARG A 45 -21.38 -23.39 -9.25
CA ARG A 45 -19.93 -23.58 -9.42
C ARG A 45 -19.40 -23.05 -10.75
N LEU A 46 -20.23 -22.98 -11.79
CA LEU A 46 -19.84 -22.55 -13.15
C LEU A 46 -20.36 -21.18 -13.56
N ALA A 47 -21.18 -20.52 -12.75
CA ALA A 47 -21.40 -19.10 -12.85
C ALA A 47 -20.02 -18.44 -12.68
N PRO A 48 -19.49 -17.74 -13.71
CA PRO A 48 -18.36 -16.87 -13.46
C PRO A 48 -18.86 -15.87 -12.41
N ALA A 49 -18.26 -15.89 -11.23
CA ALA A 49 -18.51 -14.86 -10.23
C ALA A 49 -18.26 -13.53 -10.94
N GLN A 50 -19.33 -12.74 -11.13
CA GLN A 50 -19.33 -11.49 -11.90
C GLN A 50 -18.05 -10.74 -11.53
N THR A 51 -17.10 -10.70 -12.47
CA THR A 51 -15.72 -10.34 -12.13
C THR A 51 -15.74 -8.89 -11.72
N PHE A 52 -15.73 -8.67 -10.40
CA PHE A 52 -15.74 -7.34 -9.81
C PHE A 52 -14.52 -6.63 -10.32
N SER A 53 -14.73 -5.82 -11.37
CA SER A 53 -13.73 -4.97 -11.97
C SER A 53 -13.51 -3.78 -11.05
N ILE A 54 -12.96 -4.08 -9.86
CA ILE A 54 -11.93 -3.25 -9.26
C ILE A 54 -11.00 -2.95 -10.43
N ASN A 55 -11.09 -1.75 -10.97
CA ASN A 55 -10.43 -1.40 -12.23
C ASN A 55 -8.95 -1.13 -11.90
N ILE A 56 -8.25 -2.23 -11.60
CA ILE A 56 -6.81 -2.29 -11.33
C ILE A 56 -6.16 -1.90 -12.65
N ASN A 57 -5.58 -0.71 -12.63
CA ASN A 57 -4.88 -0.13 -13.76
C ASN A 57 -3.79 -1.12 -14.24
N PRO A 58 -3.87 -1.62 -15.49
CA PRO A 58 -2.96 -2.68 -15.97
C PRO A 58 -1.50 -2.22 -16.00
N LEU A 59 -1.24 -0.92 -16.19
CA LEU A 59 0.11 -0.38 -16.15
C LEU A 59 0.72 -0.49 -14.74
N VAL A 60 -0.08 -0.22 -13.71
CA VAL A 60 0.33 -0.36 -12.30
C VAL A 60 0.44 -1.83 -11.91
N ALA A 61 -0.43 -2.71 -12.39
CA ALA A 61 -0.32 -4.16 -12.19
C ALA A 61 0.97 -4.71 -12.81
N ALA A 62 1.30 -4.35 -14.06
CA ALA A 62 2.55 -4.74 -14.72
C ALA A 62 3.79 -4.20 -13.98
N ALA A 63 3.71 -2.98 -13.43
CA ALA A 63 4.80 -2.31 -12.71
C ALA A 63 4.97 -2.76 -11.23
N SER A 64 4.06 -3.58 -10.70
CA SER A 64 4.02 -4.00 -9.28
C SER A 64 5.37 -4.46 -8.72
N ASP A 65 6.08 -5.35 -9.41
CA ASP A 65 7.41 -5.83 -8.98
C ASP A 65 8.43 -4.69 -8.86
N LEU A 66 8.41 -3.71 -9.76
CA LEU A 66 9.33 -2.55 -9.73
C LEU A 66 8.99 -1.61 -8.57
N LEU A 67 7.69 -1.41 -8.28
CA LEU A 67 7.24 -0.62 -7.13
C LEU A 67 7.62 -1.32 -5.80
N ALA A 68 7.58 -2.65 -5.75
CA ALA A 68 8.09 -3.41 -4.62
C ALA A 68 9.62 -3.26 -4.44
N GLN A 69 10.39 -3.21 -5.54
CA GLN A 69 11.83 -2.93 -5.50
C GLN A 69 12.14 -1.53 -4.94
N VAL A 70 11.32 -0.49 -5.25
CA VAL A 70 11.47 0.84 -4.65
C VAL A 70 11.36 0.78 -3.13
N VAL A 71 10.36 0.06 -2.60
CA VAL A 71 10.17 -0.11 -1.15
C VAL A 71 11.30 -0.92 -0.49
N GLU A 72 11.75 -2.00 -1.12
CA GLU A 72 12.89 -2.82 -0.64
C GLU A 72 14.16 -1.97 -0.52
N LEU A 73 14.46 -1.18 -1.55
CA LEU A 73 15.67 -0.36 -1.61
C LEU A 73 15.63 0.82 -0.63
N ALA A 74 14.49 1.52 -0.53
CA ALA A 74 14.32 2.63 0.43
C ALA A 74 14.45 2.17 1.90
N GLY A 75 14.13 0.90 2.21
CA GLY A 75 14.32 0.32 3.53
C GLY A 75 15.73 -0.25 3.81
N SER A 76 16.63 -0.26 2.82
CA SER A 76 17.91 -0.98 2.92
C SER A 76 19.04 -0.14 3.54
N ALA A 77 19.41 -0.47 4.79
CA ALA A 77 20.43 0.26 5.54
C ALA A 77 21.88 0.04 5.08
N SER A 78 22.16 -1.07 4.38
CA SER A 78 23.51 -1.45 3.94
C SER A 78 23.45 -2.41 2.74
N ALA A 79 24.32 -2.18 1.76
CA ALA A 79 24.69 -3.13 0.71
C ALA A 79 26.22 -3.17 0.59
N GLU A 80 26.79 -4.28 0.14
CA GLU A 80 28.25 -4.43 0.01
C GLU A 80 28.79 -3.82 -1.30
N ALA A 81 30.02 -3.30 -1.23
CA ALA A 81 30.73 -2.70 -2.36
C ALA A 81 31.08 -3.75 -3.43
N GLY A 82 30.14 -3.98 -4.33
CA GLY A 82 30.16 -5.02 -5.36
C GLY A 82 28.74 -5.43 -5.79
N GLU A 83 27.76 -5.27 -4.90
CA GLU A 83 26.36 -5.61 -5.16
C GLU A 83 25.70 -4.66 -6.18
N LEU A 84 26.17 -3.42 -6.33
CA LEU A 84 25.62 -2.43 -7.29
C LEU A 84 25.47 -2.99 -8.71
N HIS A 85 26.51 -3.64 -9.23
CA HIS A 85 26.46 -4.25 -10.57
C HIS A 85 25.49 -5.44 -10.64
N ALA A 86 25.26 -6.16 -9.54
CA ALA A 86 24.28 -7.24 -9.46
C ALA A 86 22.85 -6.68 -9.35
N LEU A 87 22.65 -5.61 -8.57
CA LEU A 87 21.40 -4.87 -8.45
C LEU A 87 20.99 -4.24 -9.79
N ASN A 88 21.91 -3.61 -10.52
CA ASN A 88 21.64 -3.11 -11.87
C ASN A 88 21.12 -4.23 -12.78
N ARG A 89 21.82 -5.37 -12.84
CA ARG A 89 21.36 -6.56 -13.59
C ARG A 89 20.01 -7.10 -13.08
N ARG A 90 19.70 -6.95 -11.78
CA ARG A 90 18.39 -7.32 -11.19
C ARG A 90 17.28 -6.39 -11.71
N LEU A 91 17.46 -5.08 -11.60
CA LEU A 91 16.48 -4.07 -12.02
C LEU A 91 16.30 -4.02 -13.55
N VAL A 92 17.37 -4.17 -14.35
CA VAL A 92 17.30 -4.32 -15.81
C VAL A 92 16.44 -5.51 -16.23
N ARG A 93 16.45 -6.63 -15.47
CA ARG A 93 15.54 -7.77 -15.72
C ARG A 93 14.09 -7.43 -15.34
N TYR A 94 13.86 -6.80 -14.19
CA TYR A 94 12.51 -6.37 -13.80
C TYR A 94 11.90 -5.37 -14.80
N ILE A 95 12.68 -4.43 -15.35
CA ILE A 95 12.22 -3.49 -16.40
C ILE A 95 11.82 -4.25 -17.68
N LYS A 96 12.62 -5.23 -18.11
CA LYS A 96 12.28 -6.07 -19.27
C LYS A 96 11.04 -6.94 -19.02
N LEU A 97 10.83 -7.41 -17.79
CA LEU A 97 9.64 -8.17 -17.38
C LEU A 97 8.38 -7.28 -17.34
N PHE A 98 8.51 -6.05 -16.83
CA PHE A 98 7.48 -5.01 -16.89
C PHE A 98 7.09 -4.71 -18.34
N GLU A 99 8.05 -4.46 -19.25
CA GLU A 99 7.73 -4.21 -20.65
C GLU A 99 7.04 -5.41 -21.31
N ALA A 100 7.42 -6.64 -20.96
CA ALA A 100 6.80 -7.85 -21.51
C ALA A 100 5.34 -7.99 -21.07
N ARG A 101 5.05 -7.82 -19.77
CA ARG A 101 3.67 -7.82 -19.23
C ARG A 101 2.84 -6.69 -19.83
N ALA A 102 3.36 -5.46 -19.82
CA ALA A 102 2.65 -4.29 -20.36
C ALA A 102 2.25 -4.48 -21.85
N ARG A 103 3.09 -5.13 -22.66
CA ARG A 103 2.74 -5.49 -24.05
C ARG A 103 1.67 -6.60 -24.13
N GLN A 104 1.69 -7.56 -23.21
CA GLN A 104 0.66 -8.61 -23.11
C GLN A 104 -0.70 -8.04 -22.67
N ASP A 105 -0.69 -7.06 -21.77
CA ASP A 105 -1.86 -6.33 -21.28
C ASP A 105 -2.38 -5.26 -22.28
N GLY A 106 -1.82 -5.20 -23.49
CA GLY A 106 -2.30 -4.34 -24.58
C GLY A 106 -1.96 -2.85 -24.46
N ILE A 107 -1.00 -2.48 -23.61
CA ILE A 107 -0.65 -1.07 -23.34
C ILE A 107 0.05 -0.44 -24.55
N GLU A 108 -0.37 0.78 -24.93
CA GLU A 108 0.21 1.53 -26.05
C GLU A 108 1.73 1.72 -25.87
N ASN A 109 2.50 1.55 -26.94
CA ASN A 109 3.97 1.61 -26.88
C ASN A 109 4.49 2.94 -26.31
N ASP A 110 3.87 4.06 -26.65
CA ASP A 110 4.28 5.38 -26.17
C ASP A 110 4.03 5.54 -24.66
N GLN A 111 2.94 4.94 -24.16
CA GLN A 111 2.62 4.86 -22.74
C GLN A 111 3.62 3.95 -22.01
N LEU A 112 3.98 2.81 -22.59
CA LEU A 112 5.00 1.90 -22.06
C LEU A 112 6.38 2.55 -21.99
N LEU A 113 6.79 3.33 -23.01
CA LEU A 113 8.05 4.07 -23.03
C LEU A 113 8.08 5.19 -21.98
N ALA A 114 6.96 5.92 -21.82
CA ALA A 114 6.82 6.95 -20.78
C ALA A 114 6.83 6.34 -19.36
N ALA A 115 6.16 5.20 -19.16
CA ALA A 115 6.16 4.47 -17.90
C ALA A 115 7.55 3.91 -17.55
N ARG A 116 8.28 3.37 -18.53
CA ARG A 116 9.69 2.96 -18.34
C ARG A 116 10.56 4.15 -17.93
N TYR A 117 10.39 5.32 -18.57
CA TYR A 117 11.14 6.52 -18.18
C TYR A 117 10.90 6.89 -16.70
N VAL A 118 9.63 6.90 -16.29
CA VAL A 118 9.22 7.14 -14.90
C VAL A 118 9.86 6.12 -13.95
N LEU A 119 9.72 4.82 -14.24
CA LEU A 119 10.20 3.75 -13.37
C LEU A 119 11.73 3.71 -13.27
N CYS A 120 12.46 3.94 -14.36
CA CYS A 120 13.92 4.13 -14.33
C CYS A 120 14.32 5.32 -13.45
N THR A 121 13.67 6.48 -13.66
CA THR A 121 13.97 7.72 -12.91
C THR A 121 13.76 7.53 -11.40
N VAL A 122 12.68 6.86 -11.01
CA VAL A 122 12.31 6.63 -9.60
C VAL A 122 13.24 5.61 -8.94
N LEU A 123 13.59 4.52 -9.62
CA LEU A 123 14.54 3.53 -9.10
C LEU A 123 15.96 4.09 -9.00
N ASP A 124 16.42 4.86 -10.00
CA ASP A 124 17.73 5.51 -9.95
C ASP A 124 17.83 6.50 -8.80
N GLU A 125 16.80 7.31 -8.60
CA GLU A 125 16.70 8.20 -7.44
C GLU A 125 16.70 7.41 -6.12
N THR A 126 15.91 6.34 -6.02
CA THR A 126 15.84 5.51 -4.81
C THR A 126 17.23 5.00 -4.42
N VAL A 127 17.97 4.41 -5.37
CA VAL A 127 19.34 3.94 -5.12
C VAL A 127 20.26 5.10 -4.75
N LEU A 128 20.23 6.23 -5.48
CA LEU A 128 21.07 7.40 -5.20
C LEU A 128 20.79 8.07 -3.84
N THR A 129 19.61 7.86 -3.25
CA THR A 129 19.31 8.31 -1.87
C THR A 129 19.82 7.38 -0.76
N THR A 130 20.24 6.15 -1.09
CA THR A 130 20.81 5.22 -0.10
C THR A 130 22.25 5.60 0.29
N PRO A 131 22.72 5.26 1.51
CA PRO A 131 24.09 5.55 1.95
C PRO A 131 25.18 4.90 1.08
N TRP A 132 24.83 3.86 0.33
CA TRP A 132 25.74 3.02 -0.46
C TRP A 132 25.62 3.26 -1.99
N GLY A 133 24.68 4.11 -2.44
CA GLY A 133 24.35 4.30 -3.85
C GLY A 133 25.24 5.24 -4.66
N GLY A 134 26.31 5.80 -4.10
CA GLY A 134 27.06 6.92 -4.71
C GLY A 134 27.60 6.68 -6.12
N GLU A 135 28.06 5.46 -6.42
CA GLU A 135 28.59 5.09 -7.75
C GLU A 135 27.50 4.82 -8.81
N TRP A 136 26.22 4.72 -8.40
CA TRP A 136 25.11 4.34 -9.28
C TRP A 136 24.94 5.27 -10.49
N SER A 137 25.32 6.54 -10.35
CA SER A 137 25.31 7.54 -11.43
C SER A 137 26.08 7.10 -12.69
N THR A 138 27.10 6.23 -12.54
CA THR A 138 27.89 5.68 -13.65
C THR A 138 27.18 4.55 -14.42
N MET A 139 26.19 3.90 -13.79
CA MET A 139 25.52 2.69 -14.28
C MET A 139 23.99 2.80 -14.26
N SER A 140 23.44 4.02 -14.24
CA SER A 140 22.02 4.25 -13.97
C SER A 140 21.10 3.62 -15.03
N LEU A 141 19.88 3.25 -14.61
CA LEU A 141 18.88 2.62 -15.46
C LEU A 141 18.40 3.60 -16.54
N LEU A 142 18.25 4.89 -16.20
CA LEU A 142 17.89 5.95 -17.14
C LEU A 142 18.99 6.16 -18.19
N SER A 143 20.27 6.03 -17.82
CA SER A 143 21.38 6.09 -18.77
C SER A 143 21.33 4.88 -19.71
N HIS A 144 21.20 3.67 -19.17
CA HIS A 144 21.10 2.43 -19.94
C HIS A 144 19.88 2.38 -20.89
N PHE A 145 18.71 2.88 -20.46
CA PHE A 145 17.43 2.73 -21.18
C PHE A 145 16.97 3.96 -21.98
N HIS A 146 17.49 5.16 -21.67
CA HIS A 146 17.09 6.42 -22.31
C HIS A 146 18.26 7.34 -22.68
N GLN A 147 19.51 6.97 -22.36
CA GLN A 147 20.72 7.80 -22.58
C GLN A 147 20.68 9.14 -21.83
N GLU A 148 19.97 9.18 -20.69
CA GLU A 148 19.83 10.37 -19.84
C GLU A 148 20.30 10.10 -18.41
N THR A 149 21.01 11.05 -17.79
CA THR A 149 21.58 10.92 -16.44
C THR A 149 20.78 11.63 -15.35
N PHE A 150 19.78 12.46 -15.69
CA PHE A 150 18.98 13.21 -14.72
C PHE A 150 17.52 13.40 -15.15
N GLY A 151 16.66 12.44 -14.78
CA GLY A 151 15.22 12.48 -15.08
C GLY A 151 14.36 13.28 -14.09
N GLY A 152 14.94 13.72 -12.97
CA GLY A 152 14.23 14.33 -11.83
C GLY A 152 13.44 15.61 -12.14
N GLU A 153 13.75 16.30 -13.23
CA GLU A 153 12.95 17.42 -13.74
C GLU A 153 11.91 16.97 -14.78
N LYS A 154 12.33 16.14 -15.73
CA LYS A 154 11.50 15.64 -16.84
C LYS A 154 10.31 14.80 -16.37
N PHE A 155 10.42 14.12 -15.22
CA PHE A 155 9.26 13.51 -14.56
C PHE A 155 8.12 14.53 -14.36
N PHE A 156 8.42 15.74 -13.88
CA PHE A 156 7.40 16.75 -13.64
C PHE A 156 6.95 17.46 -14.92
N GLN A 157 7.85 17.64 -15.91
CA GLN A 157 7.45 18.10 -17.25
C GLN A 157 6.50 17.11 -17.93
N LEU A 158 6.70 15.80 -17.73
CA LEU A 158 5.80 14.76 -18.21
C LEU A 158 4.48 14.77 -17.44
N LEU A 159 4.52 14.92 -16.11
CA LEU A 159 3.32 15.00 -15.27
C LEU A 159 2.40 16.15 -15.72
N GLU A 160 2.96 17.36 -15.87
CA GLU A 160 2.24 18.54 -16.34
C GLU A 160 1.58 18.32 -17.71
N ARG A 161 2.31 17.74 -18.67
CA ARG A 161 1.77 17.41 -19.99
C ARG A 161 0.62 16.41 -19.92
N LEU A 162 0.75 15.34 -19.14
CA LEU A 162 -0.29 14.30 -19.02
C LEU A 162 -1.51 14.80 -18.25
N SER A 163 -1.32 15.63 -17.23
CA SER A 163 -2.39 16.27 -16.45
C SER A 163 -3.23 17.29 -17.24
N SER A 164 -2.80 17.68 -18.45
CA SER A 164 -3.61 18.49 -19.38
C SER A 164 -4.78 17.73 -20.02
N ASN A 165 -4.67 16.39 -20.15
CA ASN A 165 -5.77 15.52 -20.57
C ASN A 165 -5.80 14.27 -19.66
N PRO A 166 -6.26 14.44 -18.41
CA PRO A 166 -6.11 13.41 -17.39
C PRO A 166 -7.06 12.23 -17.62
N ALA A 167 -8.17 12.42 -18.34
CA ALA A 167 -9.07 11.33 -18.74
C ALA A 167 -8.41 10.36 -19.72
N ARG A 168 -7.60 10.86 -20.68
CA ARG A 168 -6.81 10.00 -21.58
C ARG A 168 -5.62 9.34 -20.88
N HIS A 169 -5.02 10.01 -19.91
CA HIS A 169 -3.74 9.61 -19.31
C HIS A 169 -3.83 9.09 -17.87
N LEU A 170 -5.04 8.82 -17.36
CA LEU A 170 -5.33 8.38 -15.99
C LEU A 170 -4.39 7.27 -15.51
N SER A 171 -4.17 6.25 -16.34
CA SER A 171 -3.30 5.11 -15.99
C SER A 171 -1.84 5.49 -15.75
N MET A 172 -1.32 6.50 -16.44
CA MET A 172 0.02 7.07 -16.17
C MET A 172 0.02 7.96 -14.94
N LEU A 173 -1.01 8.81 -14.78
CA LEU A 173 -1.14 9.72 -13.64
C LEU A 173 -1.18 8.94 -12.32
N GLU A 174 -1.85 7.80 -12.29
CA GLU A 174 -1.86 6.87 -11.15
C GLU A 174 -0.49 6.24 -10.86
N LEU A 175 0.24 5.79 -11.89
CA LEU A 175 1.60 5.28 -11.71
C LEU A 175 2.52 6.36 -11.12
N MET A 176 2.43 7.59 -11.64
CA MET A 176 3.22 8.73 -11.16
C MET A 176 2.80 9.17 -9.74
N TYR A 177 1.51 9.11 -9.42
CA TYR A 177 1.01 9.32 -8.05
C TYR A 177 1.55 8.28 -7.07
N LEU A 178 1.61 7.00 -7.46
CA LEU A 178 2.22 5.97 -6.63
C LEU A 178 3.71 6.22 -6.43
N CYS A 179 4.46 6.58 -7.47
CA CYS A 179 5.88 6.95 -7.34
C CYS A 179 6.10 8.13 -6.36
N LEU A 180 5.29 9.18 -6.44
CA LEU A 180 5.31 10.30 -5.49
C LEU A 180 4.92 9.87 -4.06
N SER A 181 3.98 8.93 -3.93
CA SER A 181 3.54 8.38 -2.64
C SER A 181 4.58 7.46 -2.00
N LEU A 182 5.45 6.83 -2.81
CA LEU A 182 6.60 6.04 -2.37
C LEU A 182 7.85 6.88 -2.03
N GLY A 183 7.77 8.22 -2.11
CA GLY A 183 8.85 9.13 -1.70
C GLY A 183 9.74 9.65 -2.83
N PHE A 184 9.31 9.57 -4.09
CA PHE A 184 10.00 10.28 -5.18
C PHE A 184 9.85 11.80 -5.04
N GLU A 185 10.96 12.53 -5.11
CA GLU A 185 11.03 13.99 -4.98
C GLU A 185 11.58 14.66 -6.24
N GLY A 186 12.47 13.99 -6.99
CA GLY A 186 13.12 14.53 -8.18
C GLY A 186 13.76 15.89 -7.93
N LYS A 187 13.42 16.87 -8.79
CA LYS A 187 13.91 18.25 -8.69
C LYS A 187 13.62 18.93 -7.34
N TYR A 188 12.58 18.51 -6.61
CA TYR A 188 12.14 19.19 -5.39
C TYR A 188 13.06 18.95 -4.18
N ARG A 189 13.85 17.86 -4.16
CA ARG A 189 14.81 17.55 -3.08
C ARG A 189 15.79 18.68 -2.78
N VAL A 190 16.21 19.42 -3.82
CA VAL A 190 17.19 20.52 -3.72
C VAL A 190 16.55 21.91 -3.70
N MET A 191 15.22 22.01 -3.77
CA MET A 191 14.50 23.28 -3.81
C MET A 191 14.15 23.76 -2.39
N LYS A 192 14.31 25.07 -2.15
CA LYS A 192 13.89 25.69 -0.89
C LYS A 192 12.36 25.57 -0.76
N ARG A 193 11.88 24.89 0.30
CA ARG A 193 10.46 24.51 0.50
C ARG A 193 9.92 23.50 -0.52
N GLY A 194 10.79 22.81 -1.28
CA GLY A 194 10.37 21.87 -2.32
C GLY A 194 9.46 20.75 -1.83
N ASN A 195 9.59 20.33 -0.56
CA ASN A 195 8.69 19.38 0.08
C ASN A 195 7.22 19.87 0.18
N ILE A 196 7.01 21.17 0.38
CA ILE A 196 5.65 21.77 0.45
C ILE A 196 5.04 21.83 -0.96
N GLU A 197 5.84 22.15 -1.98
CA GLU A 197 5.40 22.15 -3.37
C GLU A 197 5.11 20.73 -3.88
N LEU A 198 5.95 19.76 -3.53
CA LEU A 198 5.79 18.34 -3.85
C LEU A 198 4.50 17.76 -3.24
N GLU A 199 4.21 18.09 -1.98
CA GLU A 199 2.95 17.71 -1.32
C GLU A 199 1.74 18.33 -2.02
N GLY A 200 1.78 19.63 -2.35
CA GLY A 200 0.72 20.29 -3.10
C GLY A 200 0.47 19.69 -4.49
N ILE A 201 1.53 19.21 -5.15
CA ILE A 201 1.44 18.46 -6.42
C ILE A 201 0.79 17.09 -6.20
N ARG A 202 1.18 16.35 -5.15
CA ARG A 202 0.60 15.05 -4.79
C ARG A 202 -0.89 15.16 -4.47
N ASP A 203 -1.30 16.16 -3.68
CA ASP A 203 -2.70 16.45 -3.36
C ASP A 203 -3.52 16.94 -4.55
N GLY A 204 -2.91 17.70 -5.47
CA GLY A 204 -3.54 18.09 -6.74
C GLY A 204 -3.83 16.87 -7.61
N LEU A 205 -2.80 16.04 -7.82
CA LEU A 205 -2.87 14.82 -8.62
C LEU A 205 -3.86 13.80 -8.04
N TYR A 206 -3.85 13.59 -6.71
CA TYR A 206 -4.80 12.70 -6.04
C TYR A 206 -6.26 13.12 -6.28
N ARG A 207 -6.57 14.42 -6.13
CA ARG A 207 -7.91 14.95 -6.39
C ARG A 207 -8.31 14.79 -7.85
N GLN A 208 -7.39 15.03 -8.80
CA GLN A 208 -7.63 14.83 -10.23
C GLN A 208 -7.96 13.36 -10.55
N ILE A 209 -7.23 12.40 -9.97
CA ILE A 209 -7.47 10.96 -10.12
C ILE A 209 -8.81 10.54 -9.49
N ARG A 210 -9.11 11.00 -8.25
CA ARG A 210 -10.38 10.72 -7.57
C ARG A 210 -11.59 11.25 -8.35
N GLN A 211 -11.49 12.45 -8.92
CA GLN A 211 -12.57 13.02 -9.76
C GLN A 211 -12.88 12.18 -10.99
N LEU A 212 -11.86 11.53 -11.60
CA LEU A 212 -12.04 10.70 -12.79
C LEU A 212 -12.49 9.27 -12.49
N ARG A 213 -12.05 8.67 -11.37
CA ARG A 213 -12.58 7.38 -10.91
C ARG A 213 -13.98 7.48 -10.29
N GLY A 214 -14.39 8.68 -9.89
CA GLY A 214 -15.58 8.90 -9.07
C GLY A 214 -15.42 8.32 -7.66
N ASP A 215 -16.51 8.36 -6.90
CA ASP A 215 -16.54 7.71 -5.59
C ASP A 215 -16.72 6.19 -5.72
N VAL A 216 -15.57 5.53 -5.86
CA VAL A 216 -15.42 4.09 -5.65
C VAL A 216 -16.01 3.75 -4.28
N CYS A 217 -17.14 3.04 -4.27
CA CYS A 217 -17.78 2.55 -3.05
C CYS A 217 -16.77 1.66 -2.31
N ALA A 218 -16.35 2.06 -1.11
CA ALA A 218 -15.30 1.41 -0.34
C ALA A 218 -15.76 0.11 0.35
N GLU A 219 -16.80 -0.55 -0.16
CA GLU A 219 -17.32 -1.83 0.30
C GLU A 219 -16.44 -2.98 -0.23
N LEU A 220 -15.22 -3.06 0.30
CA LEU A 220 -14.22 -4.08 -0.06
C LEU A 220 -14.70 -5.54 0.19
N SER A 221 -15.73 -5.71 1.01
CA SER A 221 -16.60 -6.91 1.06
C SER A 221 -17.80 -6.61 1.97
N PRO A 222 -19.03 -7.04 1.62
CA PRO A 222 -20.16 -7.07 2.56
C PRO A 222 -19.89 -7.93 3.81
N HIS A 223 -18.95 -8.87 3.70
CA HIS A 223 -18.50 -9.76 4.78
C HIS A 223 -16.99 -9.59 5.02
N TRP A 224 -16.57 -8.41 5.51
CA TRP A 224 -15.18 -8.13 5.86
C TRP A 224 -14.74 -8.84 7.16
N HIS A 225 -14.80 -10.17 7.23
CA HIS A 225 -14.13 -10.92 8.30
C HIS A 225 -12.68 -11.18 7.94
N GLY A 226 -11.85 -10.15 8.10
CA GLY A 226 -10.42 -10.21 7.83
C GLY A 226 -9.70 -11.18 8.77
N LEU A 227 -9.21 -12.29 8.21
CA LEU A 227 -8.12 -13.06 8.85
C LEU A 227 -6.93 -12.10 9.03
N GLN A 228 -6.45 -11.98 10.27
CA GLN A 228 -5.43 -10.99 10.64
C GLN A 228 -4.05 -11.38 10.07
N THR A 229 -3.80 -11.02 8.81
CA THR A 229 -2.46 -11.04 8.21
C THR A 229 -1.59 -10.00 8.89
N GLN A 230 -0.79 -10.46 9.87
CA GLN A 230 0.16 -9.67 10.64
C GLN A 230 1.36 -9.21 9.78
N GLN A 231 1.10 -8.29 8.84
CA GLN A 231 2.11 -7.56 8.08
C GLN A 231 1.83 -6.07 8.18
N GLY A 232 2.40 -5.44 9.21
CA GLY A 232 2.35 -4.01 9.44
C GLY A 232 3.55 -3.56 10.25
N SER A 233 4.56 -3.01 9.58
CA SER A 233 5.77 -2.44 10.19
C SER A 233 5.51 -1.08 10.84
N THR A 234 4.45 -0.98 11.64
CA THR A 234 4.27 0.16 12.55
C THR A 234 5.28 0.01 13.68
N VAL A 235 6.34 0.82 13.67
CA VAL A 235 7.20 1.05 14.85
C VAL A 235 6.38 1.83 15.87
N ARG A 236 5.46 1.13 16.54
CA ARG A 236 4.54 1.70 17.52
C ARG A 236 5.35 2.03 18.77
N THR A 237 5.83 3.27 18.83
CA THR A 237 6.56 3.81 19.97
C THR A 237 5.81 3.50 21.25
N ALA A 238 6.38 2.61 22.08
CA ALA A 238 5.85 2.32 23.39
C ALA A 238 5.77 3.64 24.16
N PRO A 239 4.63 4.00 24.79
CA PRO A 239 4.50 5.32 25.39
C PRO A 239 5.38 5.42 26.64
N TRP A 240 6.60 5.95 26.49
CA TRP A 240 7.60 6.08 27.57
C TRP A 240 7.05 6.83 28.81
N TRP A 241 6.02 7.66 28.64
CA TRP A 241 5.31 8.31 29.74
C TRP A 241 4.63 7.33 30.71
N LEU A 242 4.24 6.12 30.27
CA LEU A 242 3.72 5.07 31.16
C LEU A 242 4.80 4.56 32.13
N ILE A 243 6.05 4.45 31.67
CA ILE A 243 7.18 4.05 32.52
C ILE A 243 7.45 5.16 33.54
N GLY A 244 7.47 6.43 33.12
CA GLY A 244 7.63 7.58 34.01
C GLY A 244 6.49 7.73 35.04
N LEU A 245 5.25 7.44 34.66
CA LEU A 245 4.10 7.47 35.56
C LEU A 245 4.16 6.30 36.56
N PHE A 246 4.55 5.10 36.13
CA PHE A 246 4.72 3.95 37.02
C PHE A 246 5.85 4.17 38.05
N THR A 247 7.01 4.69 37.63
CA THR A 247 8.11 4.99 38.56
C THR A 247 7.75 6.10 39.54
N PHE A 248 7.04 7.14 39.09
CA PHE A 248 6.55 8.20 39.97
C PHE A 248 5.55 7.69 41.03
N VAL A 249 4.57 6.87 40.62
CA VAL A 249 3.59 6.25 41.54
C VAL A 249 4.28 5.32 42.55
N SER A 250 5.23 4.50 42.09
CA SER A 250 6.02 3.61 42.96
C SER A 250 6.83 4.39 44.01
N LEU A 251 7.50 5.47 43.58
CA LEU A 251 8.29 6.33 44.47
C LEU A 251 7.41 7.08 45.48
N ALA A 252 6.25 7.59 45.04
CA ALA A 252 5.29 8.26 45.92
C ALA A 252 4.69 7.31 46.96
N ALA A 253 4.38 6.07 46.59
CA ALA A 253 3.90 5.04 47.51
C ALA A 253 4.96 4.68 48.57
N MET A 254 6.21 4.47 48.14
CA MET A 254 7.31 4.16 49.06
C MET A 254 7.62 5.33 50.00
N TYR A 255 7.65 6.57 49.49
CA TYR A 255 7.80 7.77 50.31
C TYR A 255 6.68 7.90 51.35
N SER A 256 5.42 7.66 50.96
CA SER A 256 4.27 7.75 51.86
C SER A 256 4.33 6.70 52.98
N GLY A 257 4.74 5.47 52.66
CA GLY A 257 4.98 4.41 53.64
C GLY A 257 6.07 4.78 54.65
N PHE A 258 7.22 5.28 54.18
CA PHE A 258 8.29 5.77 55.06
C PHE A 258 7.85 6.97 55.90
N ALA A 259 7.12 7.93 55.32
CA ALA A 259 6.63 9.10 56.04
C ALA A 259 5.64 8.72 57.16
N TRP A 260 4.80 7.71 56.96
CA TRP A 260 3.90 7.20 58.00
C TRP A 260 4.69 6.49 59.13
N VAL A 261 5.61 5.58 58.79
CA VAL A 261 6.46 4.92 59.81
C VAL A 261 7.30 5.93 60.60
N LEU A 262 7.83 6.96 59.92
CA LEU A 262 8.55 8.07 60.56
C LEU A 262 7.62 8.94 61.43
N ALA A 263 6.34 9.12 61.07
CA ALA A 263 5.37 9.80 61.91
C ALA A 263 5.05 9.01 63.19
N GLU A 264 4.84 7.69 63.08
CA GLU A 264 4.57 6.78 64.21
C GLU A 264 5.76 6.73 65.20
N GLN A 265 6.98 6.65 64.67
CA GLN A 265 8.23 6.77 65.43
C GLN A 265 8.36 8.15 66.09
N ARG A 266 8.11 9.23 65.33
CA ARG A 266 8.20 10.62 65.82
C ARG A 266 7.20 10.92 66.94
N GLU A 267 5.97 10.45 66.82
CA GLU A 267 4.95 10.51 67.88
C GLU A 267 5.43 9.81 69.16
N THR A 268 6.04 8.63 69.02
CA THR A 268 6.56 7.82 70.13
C THR A 268 7.74 8.51 70.84
N VAL A 269 8.69 9.07 70.08
CA VAL A 269 9.90 9.73 70.62
C VAL A 269 9.64 11.15 71.14
N LEU A 270 8.61 11.86 70.64
CA LEU A 270 8.26 13.22 71.11
C LEU A 270 7.35 13.24 72.36
N LYS A 271 6.69 12.14 72.72
CA LYS A 271 5.83 12.05 73.92
C LYS A 271 6.56 12.45 75.21
N PRO A 272 7.77 11.94 75.53
CA PRO A 272 8.55 12.38 76.69
C PRO A 272 8.88 13.88 76.69
N TYR A 273 9.34 14.42 75.55
CA TYR A 273 9.72 15.83 75.44
C TYR A 273 8.53 16.79 75.59
N ARG A 274 7.34 16.43 75.07
CA ARG A 274 6.10 17.20 75.32
C ARG A 274 5.72 17.21 76.80
N GLN A 275 5.84 16.09 77.49
CA GLN A 275 5.53 16.00 78.92
C GLN A 275 6.46 16.91 79.74
N VAL A 276 7.78 16.79 79.57
CA VAL A 276 8.76 17.65 80.27
C VAL A 276 8.54 19.13 79.99
N HIS A 277 8.26 19.51 78.74
CA HIS A 277 7.98 20.92 78.41
C HIS A 277 6.65 21.42 79.04
N SER A 278 5.65 20.56 79.20
CA SER A 278 4.39 20.92 79.87
C SER A 278 4.55 21.06 81.40
N GLU A 279 5.40 20.24 82.02
CA GLU A 279 5.75 20.36 83.44
C GLU A 279 6.51 21.66 83.72
N VAL A 280 7.50 22.01 82.88
CA VAL A 280 8.28 23.25 83.01
C VAL A 280 7.41 24.51 82.77
N LEU A 281 6.43 24.45 81.86
CA LEU A 281 5.47 25.55 81.70
C LEU A 281 4.52 25.67 82.91
N LYS A 282 4.06 24.56 83.50
CA LYS A 282 3.26 24.61 84.73
C LYS A 282 4.04 25.18 85.91
N SER A 283 5.27 24.71 86.16
CA SER A 283 6.06 25.19 87.29
C SER A 283 6.46 26.66 87.16
N SER A 284 6.76 27.14 85.94
CA SER A 284 7.06 28.56 85.70
C SER A 284 5.85 29.49 85.77
N VAL A 285 4.62 28.99 85.55
CA VAL A 285 3.38 29.73 85.83
C VAL A 285 3.09 29.75 87.33
N VAL A 286 3.09 28.60 88.01
CA VAL A 286 2.84 28.51 89.47
C VAL A 286 3.83 29.36 90.27
N ASN A 287 5.09 29.44 89.85
CA ASN A 287 6.11 30.27 90.51
C ASN A 287 6.02 31.77 90.15
N ARG A 288 5.14 32.18 89.21
CA ARG A 288 4.80 33.58 88.91
C ARG A 288 3.60 34.05 89.72
N ASP A 289 2.67 33.17 90.05
CA ASP A 289 1.46 33.49 90.83
C ASP A 289 1.69 33.51 92.36
N MET A 290 2.96 33.49 92.80
CA MET A 290 3.39 33.57 94.21
C MET A 290 4.26 34.81 94.53
N GLN A 291 4.24 35.84 93.67
CA GLN A 291 4.91 37.13 93.87
C GLN A 291 3.93 38.31 93.79
#